data_AF-A0A9E3THZ6-F1
#
_entry.id   AF-A0A9E3THZ6-F1
#
_cell.length_a   1.000
_cell.length_b   1.000
_cell.length_c   1.000
_cell.angle_alpha   90.00
_cell.angle_beta   90.00
_cell.angle_gamma   90.00
#
_symmetry.space_group_name_H-M   'P 1'
#
loop_
_entity.id
_entity.type
_entity.pdbx_description
1 polymer ?
#
loop_
_entity_poly.entity_id
_entity_poly.type
_entity_poly.pdbx_seq_one_letter_code
_entity_poly.pdbx_strand_id
1 'polypeptide(L)'
;MTTFEHAMVGINGAMAAGLHRQYQWRIAALAGLAAVAPDWDGLTIVGGLQLFDHAHRAWGHSFLTCVLLACVLAGFDYRFDVVGYGERLLCGLLRTPSKAVATRPGRSRLRLMTWMLVAIAATMSHLAADLVYSGTTELSDWHLQLLWPFSTQGFVYPMVHWGDAGVTIIFVIGMFAMVRWCQRIQRIALITLAVVLMYIVLRGMLLS
;
A
#
# COMPACT_ATOMS: atom_id res chain seq x y z
N MET A 1 -2.14 0.94 -9.89
CA MET A 1 -3.28 0.10 -9.40
C MET A 1 -4.37 1.04 -8.89
N THR A 2 -5.47 0.57 -8.29
CA THR A 2 -6.35 1.43 -7.48
C THR A 2 -5.89 1.46 -6.03
N THR A 3 -6.39 2.43 -5.27
CA THR A 3 -6.15 2.58 -3.83
C THR A 3 -6.37 1.27 -3.05
N PHE A 4 -7.38 0.47 -3.41
CA PHE A 4 -7.65 -0.80 -2.74
C PHE A 4 -6.50 -1.78 -2.90
N GLU A 5 -6.01 -2.00 -4.12
CA GLU A 5 -4.97 -3.00 -4.32
C GLU A 5 -3.62 -2.56 -3.73
N HIS A 6 -3.30 -1.26 -3.74
CA HIS A 6 -2.12 -0.75 -3.04
C HIS A 6 -2.17 -1.02 -1.54
N ALA A 7 -3.30 -0.71 -0.88
CA ALA A 7 -3.49 -1.04 0.53
C ALA A 7 -3.30 -2.53 0.79
N MET A 8 -3.87 -3.37 -0.09
CA MET A 8 -3.78 -4.82 0.04
C MET A 8 -2.37 -5.36 -0.15
N VAL A 9 -1.56 -4.81 -1.06
CA VAL A 9 -0.12 -5.16 -1.17
C VAL A 9 0.60 -4.84 0.14
N GLY A 10 0.43 -3.64 0.69
CA GLY A 10 1.06 -3.24 1.96
C GLY A 10 0.66 -4.14 3.13
N ILE A 11 -0.64 -4.39 3.30
CA ILE A 11 -1.20 -5.27 4.34
C ILE A 11 -0.64 -6.69 4.20
N ASN A 12 -0.73 -7.29 3.00
CA ASN A 12 -0.25 -8.64 2.76
C ASN A 12 1.27 -8.73 2.94
N GLY A 13 2.04 -7.72 2.55
CA GLY A 13 3.49 -7.68 2.74
C GLY A 13 3.87 -7.77 4.22
N ALA A 14 3.23 -6.94 5.05
CA ALA A 14 3.45 -6.98 6.50
C ALA A 14 2.99 -8.31 7.13
N MET A 15 1.88 -8.88 6.65
CA MET A 15 1.38 -10.18 7.12
C MET A 15 2.28 -11.34 6.71
N ALA A 16 2.75 -11.37 5.46
CA ALA A 16 3.64 -12.40 4.90
C ALA A 16 5.00 -12.41 5.63
N ALA A 17 5.52 -11.23 5.97
CA ALA A 17 6.71 -11.06 6.82
C ALA A 17 6.48 -11.51 8.28
N GLY A 18 5.26 -11.87 8.67
CA GLY A 18 4.93 -12.35 10.02
C GLY A 18 4.87 -11.25 11.08
N LEU A 19 4.96 -9.97 10.69
CA LEU A 19 5.04 -8.84 11.63
C LEU A 19 3.79 -8.71 12.50
N HIS A 20 2.64 -9.12 11.99
CA HIS A 20 1.38 -9.14 12.74
C HIS A 20 1.43 -10.00 14.01
N ARG A 21 2.34 -10.98 14.11
CA ARG A 21 2.45 -11.82 15.32
C ARG A 21 3.02 -11.05 16.51
N GLN A 22 4.00 -10.17 16.25
CA GLN A 22 4.67 -9.40 17.28
C GLN A 22 4.02 -8.03 17.50
N TYR A 23 3.57 -7.40 16.42
CA TYR A 23 3.07 -6.02 16.43
C TYR A 23 1.55 -5.92 16.22
N GLN A 24 0.87 -7.08 16.21
CA GLN A 24 -0.57 -7.20 16.03
C GLN A 24 -1.02 -6.60 14.69
N TRP A 25 -2.32 -6.40 14.53
CA TRP A 25 -2.92 -5.88 13.29
C TRP A 25 -2.45 -4.45 12.95
N ARG A 26 -1.96 -3.67 13.93
CA ARG A 26 -1.58 -2.26 13.76
C ARG A 26 -0.48 -2.04 12.73
N ILE A 27 0.52 -2.92 12.70
CA ILE A 27 1.61 -2.81 11.73
C ILE A 27 1.12 -3.07 10.29
N ALA A 28 0.14 -3.97 10.14
CA ALA A 28 -0.47 -4.25 8.85
C ALA A 28 -1.38 -3.10 8.40
N ALA A 29 -2.14 -2.51 9.32
CA ALA A 29 -2.95 -1.31 9.03
C ALA A 29 -2.08 -0.10 8.65
N LEU A 30 -0.97 0.12 9.36
CA LEU A 30 0.01 1.14 8.96
C LEU A 30 0.59 0.85 7.58
N ALA A 31 0.94 -0.40 7.27
CA ALA A 31 1.46 -0.77 5.96
C ALA A 31 0.42 -0.50 4.85
N GLY A 32 -0.86 -0.80 5.09
CA GLY A 32 -1.94 -0.47 4.16
C GLY A 32 -2.09 1.04 3.96
N LEU A 33 -2.14 1.82 5.05
CA LEU A 33 -2.22 3.28 4.98
C LEU A 33 -1.01 3.89 4.26
N ALA A 34 0.19 3.43 4.59
CA ALA A 34 1.42 3.89 3.97
C ALA A 34 1.46 3.53 2.49
N ALA A 35 1.00 2.34 2.09
CA ALA A 35 0.96 1.96 0.69
C ALA A 35 0.04 2.86 -0.14
N VAL A 36 -1.07 3.36 0.41
CA VAL A 36 -1.98 4.26 -0.34
C VAL A 36 -1.65 5.73 -0.22
N ALA A 37 -0.86 6.12 0.77
CA ALA A 37 -0.60 7.52 1.05
C ALA A 37 0.00 8.33 -0.12
N PRO A 38 0.82 7.74 -1.02
CA PRO A 38 1.31 8.45 -2.20
C PRO A 38 0.23 8.76 -3.26
N ASP A 39 -0.90 8.05 -3.22
CA ASP A 39 -2.00 8.15 -4.18
C ASP A 39 -2.82 9.44 -3.92
N TRP A 40 -2.40 10.55 -4.53
CA TRP A 40 -3.08 11.85 -4.45
C TRP A 40 -3.96 12.14 -5.68
N ASP A 41 -4.26 11.10 -6.44
CA ASP A 41 -4.93 11.20 -7.75
C ASP A 41 -6.30 11.84 -7.62
N GLY A 42 -7.11 11.40 -6.66
CA GLY A 42 -8.42 11.98 -6.41
C GLY A 42 -8.38 13.48 -6.06
N LEU A 43 -7.38 13.92 -5.29
CA LEU A 43 -7.23 15.33 -4.92
C LEU A 43 -6.79 16.18 -6.12
N THR A 44 -5.87 15.66 -6.93
CA THR A 44 -5.31 16.38 -8.07
C THR A 44 -6.29 16.44 -9.25
N ILE A 45 -7.17 15.44 -9.40
CA ILE A 45 -8.30 15.46 -10.35
C ILE A 45 -9.25 16.64 -10.08
N VAL A 46 -9.54 16.96 -8.81
CA VAL A 46 -10.40 18.11 -8.46
C VAL A 46 -9.81 19.44 -8.93
N GLY A 47 -8.48 19.55 -9.01
CA GLY A 47 -7.80 20.71 -9.56
C GLY A 47 -7.68 20.73 -11.09
N GLY A 48 -8.25 19.74 -11.80
CA GLY A 48 -8.28 19.65 -13.25
C GLY A 48 -7.24 18.70 -13.85
N LEU A 49 -7.48 18.28 -15.10
CA LEU A 49 -6.67 17.26 -15.80
C LEU A 49 -5.19 17.64 -15.96
N GLN A 50 -4.87 18.93 -16.11
CA GLN A 50 -3.48 19.39 -16.21
C GLN A 50 -2.74 19.25 -14.87
N LEU A 51 -3.39 19.60 -13.75
CA LEU A 51 -2.80 19.42 -12.43
C LEU A 51 -2.65 17.94 -12.13
N PHE A 52 -3.66 17.13 -12.44
CA PHE A 52 -3.59 15.68 -12.34
C PHE A 52 -2.38 15.13 -13.11
N ASP A 53 -2.24 15.44 -14.40
CA ASP A 53 -1.13 14.88 -15.20
C ASP A 53 0.26 15.28 -14.67
N HIS A 54 0.41 16.52 -14.18
CA HIS A 54 1.68 16.97 -13.62
C HIS A 54 1.96 16.38 -12.22
N ALA A 55 0.97 16.44 -11.33
CA ALA A 55 1.12 16.04 -9.93
C ALA A 55 1.16 14.52 -9.77
N HIS A 56 0.35 13.78 -10.53
CA HIS A 56 0.35 12.32 -10.54
C HIS A 56 1.75 11.79 -10.90
N ARG A 57 2.41 12.34 -11.92
CA ARG A 57 3.73 11.85 -12.35
C ARG A 57 4.88 12.14 -11.39
N ALA A 58 4.74 13.15 -10.52
CA ALA A 58 5.87 13.70 -9.77
C ALA A 58 5.68 13.69 -8.26
N TRP A 59 4.56 14.19 -7.74
CA TRP A 59 4.44 14.53 -6.33
C TRP A 59 4.34 13.28 -5.47
N GLY A 60 3.40 12.38 -5.78
CA GLY A 60 3.23 11.11 -5.07
C GLY A 60 4.26 10.05 -5.45
N HIS A 61 4.74 10.06 -6.69
CA HIS A 61 5.41 8.90 -7.27
C HIS A 61 6.93 9.09 -7.45
N SER A 62 7.60 9.68 -6.44
CA SER A 62 9.06 9.77 -6.37
C SER A 62 9.61 9.03 -5.14
N PHE A 63 10.85 8.55 -5.23
CA PHE A 63 11.52 7.90 -4.10
C PHE A 63 11.58 8.81 -2.87
N LEU A 64 11.92 10.10 -3.09
CA LEU A 64 12.03 11.08 -2.02
C LEU A 64 10.69 11.28 -1.30
N THR A 65 9.61 11.55 -2.05
CA THR A 65 8.30 11.78 -1.43
C THR A 65 7.81 10.56 -0.68
N CYS A 66 7.89 9.36 -1.28
CA CYS A 66 7.44 8.13 -0.63
C CYS A 66 8.20 7.86 0.69
N VAL A 67 9.53 8.04 0.71
CA VAL A 67 10.33 7.86 1.94
C VAL A 67 9.98 8.91 3.00
N LEU A 68 9.86 10.18 2.62
CA LEU A 68 9.50 11.25 3.57
C LEU A 68 8.09 11.03 4.15
N LEU A 69 7.13 10.71 3.29
CA LEU A 69 5.75 10.44 3.68
C LEU A 69 5.66 9.22 4.60
N ALA A 70 6.37 8.14 4.29
CA ALA A 70 6.48 6.97 5.15
C ALA A 70 7.05 7.31 6.53
N CYS A 71 8.14 8.08 6.58
CA CYS A 71 8.75 8.52 7.85
C CYS A 71 7.79 9.37 8.69
N VAL A 72 7.07 10.31 8.05
CA VAL A 72 6.07 11.16 8.71
C VAL A 72 4.91 10.32 9.25
N LEU A 73 4.31 9.46 8.43
CA LEU A 73 3.20 8.60 8.83
C LEU A 73 3.59 7.63 9.95
N ALA A 74 4.72 6.95 9.80
CA ALA A 74 5.23 6.04 10.81
C ALA A 74 5.56 6.77 12.11
N GLY A 75 6.22 7.93 12.04
CA GLY A 75 6.56 8.75 13.21
C GLY A 75 5.32 9.28 13.92
N PHE A 76 4.32 9.74 13.15
CA PHE A 76 3.07 10.27 13.68
C PHE A 76 2.22 9.17 14.32
N ASP A 77 2.01 8.03 13.64
CA ASP A 77 1.34 6.87 14.25
C ASP A 77 2.11 6.40 15.49
N TYR A 78 3.43 6.33 15.43
CA TYR A 78 4.25 5.90 16.57
C TYR A 78 4.12 6.81 17.78
N ARG A 79 4.01 8.13 17.56
CA ARG A 79 3.91 9.12 18.63
C ARG A 79 2.50 9.23 19.22
N PHE A 80 1.47 9.09 18.39
CA PHE A 80 0.09 9.42 18.74
C PHE A 80 -0.89 8.23 18.72
N ASP A 81 -0.45 7.04 18.31
CA ASP A 81 -1.30 5.84 18.22
C ASP A 81 -2.55 6.04 17.36
N VAL A 82 -2.39 6.69 16.20
CA VAL A 82 -3.49 7.02 15.28
C VAL A 82 -4.26 5.79 14.85
N VAL A 83 -3.55 4.72 14.47
CA VAL A 83 -4.18 3.45 14.08
C VAL A 83 -4.97 2.85 15.24
N GLY A 84 -4.41 2.90 16.46
CA GLY A 84 -5.12 2.43 17.67
C GLY A 84 -6.33 3.31 18.04
N TYR A 85 -6.27 4.62 17.76
CA TYR A 85 -7.44 5.50 17.91
C TYR A 85 -8.55 5.12 16.92
N GLY A 86 -8.20 4.85 15.65
CA GLY A 86 -9.14 4.38 14.64
C GLY A 86 -9.83 3.07 15.03
N GLU A 87 -9.09 2.11 15.60
CA GLU A 87 -9.65 0.87 16.16
C GLU A 87 -10.70 1.15 17.23
N ARG A 88 -10.37 2.00 18.21
CA ARG A 88 -11.29 2.34 19.30
C ARG A 88 -12.56 3.00 18.77
N LEU A 89 -12.42 3.91 17.80
CA LEU A 89 -13.55 4.57 17.16
C LEU A 89 -14.44 3.56 16.41
N LEU A 90 -13.85 2.69 15.59
CA LEU A 90 -14.59 1.68 14.83
C LEU A 90 -15.27 0.66 15.73
N CYS A 91 -14.60 0.17 16.78
CA CYS A 91 -15.22 -0.72 17.76
C CYS A 91 -16.42 -0.06 18.46
N GLY A 92 -16.31 1.22 18.81
CA GLY A 92 -17.40 2.00 19.39
C GLY A 92 -18.60 2.13 18.44
N LEU A 93 -18.34 2.46 17.17
CA LEU A 93 -19.38 2.59 16.14
C LEU A 93 -20.08 1.26 15.84
N LEU A 94 -19.31 0.18 15.71
CA LEU A 94 -19.82 -1.15 15.38
C LEU A 94 -20.43 -1.88 16.59
N ARG A 95 -20.35 -1.30 17.80
CA ARG A 95 -20.80 -1.91 19.06
C ARG A 95 -20.30 -3.33 19.25
N THR A 96 -19.11 -3.63 18.74
CA THR A 96 -18.52 -4.95 18.90
C THR A 96 -18.04 -5.08 20.35
N PRO A 97 -18.27 -6.22 21.02
CA PRO A 97 -17.74 -6.45 22.36
C PRO A 97 -16.22 -6.36 22.29
N SER A 98 -15.69 -5.22 22.73
CA SER A 98 -14.27 -4.92 22.62
C SER A 98 -13.52 -5.89 23.51
N LYS A 99 -12.79 -6.83 22.90
CA LYS A 99 -11.59 -7.37 23.55
C LYS A 99 -10.75 -6.14 23.88
N ALA A 100 -10.38 -5.97 25.15
CA ALA A 100 -9.64 -4.80 25.62
C ALA A 100 -8.56 -4.44 24.59
N VAL A 101 -8.70 -3.26 23.97
CA VAL A 101 -7.79 -2.82 22.92
C VAL A 101 -6.38 -2.86 23.50
N ALA A 102 -5.52 -3.70 22.92
CA ALA A 102 -4.19 -3.93 23.46
C ALA A 102 -3.47 -2.59 23.59
N THR A 103 -2.94 -2.30 24.78
CA THR A 103 -2.16 -1.08 24.97
C THR A 103 -0.91 -1.16 24.09
N ARG A 104 -0.53 -0.03 23.48
CA ARG A 104 0.69 -0.01 22.67
C ARG A 104 1.86 -0.37 23.58
N PRO A 105 2.68 -1.36 23.23
CA PRO A 105 3.80 -1.72 24.07
C PRO A 105 4.82 -0.57 24.07
N GLY A 106 5.62 -0.46 25.15
CA GLY A 106 6.42 0.73 25.45
C GLY A 106 7.32 1.27 24.31
N ARG A 107 7.70 2.55 24.43
CA ARG A 107 8.57 3.25 23.46
C ARG A 107 9.94 2.57 23.39
N SER A 108 10.40 2.29 22.18
CA SER A 108 11.68 1.65 21.86
C SER A 108 12.15 2.09 20.47
N ARG A 109 13.43 2.50 20.36
CA ARG A 109 14.03 2.93 19.09
C ARG A 109 13.95 1.85 18.00
N LEU A 110 14.17 0.59 18.38
CA LEU A 110 14.08 -0.54 17.47
C LEU A 110 12.67 -0.66 16.86
N ARG A 111 11.64 -0.46 17.69
CA ARG A 111 10.25 -0.49 17.20
C ARG A 111 9.94 0.69 16.29
N LEU A 112 10.40 1.89 16.63
CA LEU A 112 10.24 3.04 15.73
C LEU A 112 10.88 2.76 14.36
N MET A 113 12.10 2.20 14.36
CA MET A 113 12.78 1.81 13.12
C MET A 113 11.99 0.74 12.36
N THR A 114 11.43 -0.27 13.02
CA THR A 114 10.55 -1.25 12.36
C THR A 114 9.33 -0.59 11.72
N TRP A 115 8.69 0.36 12.43
CA TRP A 115 7.55 1.11 11.89
C TRP A 115 7.92 1.90 10.64
N MET A 116 9.06 2.61 10.67
CA MET A 116 9.56 3.36 9.53
C MET A 116 9.90 2.43 8.35
N LEU A 117 10.63 1.35 8.59
CA LEU A 117 11.02 0.41 7.53
C LEU A 117 9.80 -0.25 6.87
N VAL A 118 8.77 -0.60 7.65
CA VAL A 118 7.52 -1.15 7.10
C VAL A 118 6.78 -0.11 6.26
N ALA A 119 6.64 1.12 6.75
CA ALA A 119 5.98 2.18 6.00
C ALA A 119 6.76 2.51 4.70
N ILE A 120 8.10 2.55 4.76
CA ILE A 120 8.94 2.76 3.58
C ILE A 120 8.73 1.61 2.60
N ALA A 121 8.85 0.36 3.04
CA ALA A 121 8.63 -0.80 2.15
C ALA A 121 7.23 -0.78 1.51
N ALA A 122 6.20 -0.38 2.26
CA ALA A 122 4.84 -0.25 1.76
C ALA A 122 4.70 0.87 0.70
N THR A 123 5.19 2.08 0.97
CA THR A 123 5.19 3.17 -0.04
C THR A 123 6.06 2.84 -1.26
N MET A 124 7.16 2.11 -1.09
CA MET A 124 7.97 1.64 -2.22
C MET A 124 7.25 0.59 -3.05
N SER A 125 6.44 -0.28 -2.42
CA SER A 125 5.62 -1.26 -3.13
C SER A 125 4.53 -0.60 -3.98
N HIS A 126 4.01 0.56 -3.54
CA HIS A 126 3.13 1.41 -4.35
C HIS A 126 3.82 1.86 -5.63
N LEU A 127 5.02 2.44 -5.49
CA LEU A 127 5.80 2.92 -6.62
C LEU A 127 6.16 1.79 -7.61
N ALA A 128 6.56 0.62 -7.08
CA ALA A 128 6.84 -0.55 -7.90
C ALA A 128 5.59 -1.06 -8.64
N ALA A 129 4.42 -1.00 -8.00
CA ALA A 129 3.16 -1.35 -8.62
C ALA A 129 2.81 -0.39 -9.77
N ASP A 130 2.95 0.93 -9.60
CA ASP A 130 2.59 1.88 -10.65
C ASP A 130 3.59 1.93 -11.80
N LEU A 131 4.83 1.47 -11.59
CA LEU A 131 5.75 1.23 -12.70
C LEU A 131 5.23 0.15 -13.66
N VAL A 132 4.52 -0.86 -13.14
CA VAL A 132 4.04 -2.01 -13.94
C VAL A 132 2.57 -1.91 -14.32
N TYR A 133 1.78 -1.12 -13.58
CA TYR A 133 0.40 -0.77 -13.88
C TYR A 133 0.31 0.62 -14.50
N SER A 134 0.17 0.66 -15.81
CA SER A 134 0.22 1.92 -16.55
C SER A 134 -0.79 1.94 -17.70
N GLY A 135 -1.30 3.14 -17.97
CA GLY A 135 -2.15 3.43 -19.12
C GLY A 135 -3.46 2.62 -19.15
N THR A 136 -4.23 2.84 -20.21
CA THR A 136 -5.41 2.02 -20.56
C THR A 136 -5.42 1.83 -22.07
N THR A 137 -6.46 1.22 -22.63
CA THR A 137 -6.66 1.21 -24.09
C THR A 137 -6.85 2.62 -24.68
N GLU A 138 -7.22 3.60 -23.85
CA GLU A 138 -7.53 4.98 -24.27
C GLU A 138 -6.54 6.02 -23.71
N LEU A 139 -5.77 5.65 -22.68
CA LEU A 139 -4.81 6.54 -22.02
C LEU A 139 -3.39 6.05 -22.27
N SER A 140 -2.51 6.98 -22.65
CA SER A 140 -1.09 6.72 -22.77
C SER A 140 -0.48 6.27 -21.45
N ASP A 141 0.65 5.60 -21.55
CA ASP A 141 1.42 5.17 -20.39
C ASP A 141 1.84 6.34 -19.47
N TRP A 142 1.84 6.06 -18.17
CA TRP A 142 2.16 7.03 -17.13
C TRP A 142 3.62 6.93 -16.76
N HIS A 143 4.43 7.82 -17.33
CA HIS A 143 5.84 7.91 -17.04
C HIS A 143 6.08 8.56 -15.67
N LEU A 144 6.49 7.77 -14.69
CA LEU A 144 6.76 8.21 -13.32
C LEU A 144 8.12 8.88 -13.20
N GLN A 145 8.19 10.03 -12.55
CA GLN A 145 9.43 10.75 -12.30
C GLN A 145 10.06 10.31 -10.97
N LEU A 146 10.62 9.09 -10.96
CA LEU A 146 11.11 8.43 -9.74
C LEU A 146 12.14 9.26 -8.95
N LEU A 147 12.90 10.10 -9.65
CA LEU A 147 13.99 10.93 -9.10
C LEU A 147 13.60 12.41 -8.92
N TRP A 148 12.32 12.77 -9.03
CA TRP A 148 11.86 14.12 -8.75
C TRP A 148 12.18 14.53 -7.29
N PRO A 149 12.59 15.79 -7.02
CA PRO A 149 12.68 16.94 -7.93
C PRO A 149 14.02 17.09 -8.66
N PHE A 150 14.92 16.11 -8.56
CA PHE A 150 16.28 16.20 -9.12
C PHE A 150 16.36 15.89 -10.61
N SER A 151 15.40 15.09 -11.13
CA SER A 151 15.29 14.77 -12.55
C SER A 151 13.82 14.64 -12.96
N THR A 152 13.51 15.07 -14.18
CA THR A 152 12.20 14.92 -14.82
C THR A 152 12.13 13.70 -15.74
N GLN A 153 13.16 12.85 -15.75
CA GLN A 153 13.17 11.61 -16.52
C GLN A 153 12.03 10.70 -16.05
N GLY A 154 11.20 10.28 -17.00
CA GLY A 154 10.06 9.41 -16.76
C GLY A 154 10.41 7.94 -16.95
N PHE A 155 9.92 7.07 -16.07
CA PHE A 155 10.11 5.62 -16.09
C PHE A 155 8.76 4.93 -16.13
N VAL A 156 8.64 3.89 -16.95
CA VAL A 156 7.45 3.04 -17.03
C VAL A 156 7.85 1.66 -17.56
N TYR A 157 7.17 0.62 -17.11
CA TYR A 157 7.33 -0.75 -17.60
C TYR A 157 5.94 -1.39 -17.73
N PRO A 158 5.16 -1.01 -18.75
CA PRO A 158 3.72 -1.28 -18.80
C PRO A 158 3.46 -2.78 -19.01
N MET A 159 3.16 -3.51 -17.93
CA MET A 159 2.86 -4.95 -17.98
C MET A 159 1.35 -5.21 -17.88
N VAL A 160 0.63 -4.35 -17.18
CA VAL A 160 -0.80 -4.49 -16.94
C VAL A 160 -1.46 -3.13 -17.10
N HIS A 161 -2.60 -3.08 -17.80
CA HIS A 161 -3.38 -1.85 -17.88
C HIS A 161 -3.92 -1.46 -16.51
N TRP A 162 -3.99 -0.15 -16.28
CA TRP A 162 -4.69 0.38 -15.14
C TRP A 162 -6.18 0.02 -15.18
N GLY A 163 -6.76 -0.28 -14.02
CA GLY A 163 -8.14 -0.74 -13.89
C GLY A 163 -8.38 -2.23 -14.22
N ASP A 164 -7.34 -2.99 -14.57
CA ASP A 164 -7.47 -4.44 -14.73
C ASP A 164 -7.90 -5.11 -13.40
N ALA A 165 -9.07 -5.75 -13.41
CA ALA A 165 -9.71 -6.28 -12.21
C ALA A 165 -9.04 -7.56 -11.65
N GLY A 166 -8.07 -8.16 -12.35
CA GLY A 166 -7.50 -9.46 -11.98
C GLY A 166 -6.84 -9.45 -10.61
N VAL A 167 -6.06 -8.42 -10.29
CA VAL A 167 -5.41 -8.30 -8.98
C VAL A 167 -6.40 -8.00 -7.86
N THR A 168 -7.44 -7.20 -8.12
CA THR A 168 -8.56 -7.03 -7.18
C THR A 168 -9.19 -8.39 -6.83
N ILE A 169 -9.50 -9.23 -7.84
CA ILE A 169 -10.10 -10.56 -7.61
C ILE A 169 -9.16 -11.44 -6.76
N ILE A 170 -7.87 -11.47 -7.08
CA ILE A 170 -6.87 -12.24 -6.32
C ILE A 170 -6.84 -11.79 -4.85
N PHE A 171 -6.82 -10.48 -4.59
CA PHE A 171 -6.82 -9.95 -3.23
C PHE A 171 -8.11 -10.24 -2.48
N VAL A 172 -9.27 -10.11 -3.12
CA VAL A 172 -10.58 -10.43 -2.50
C VAL A 172 -10.65 -11.90 -2.10
N ILE A 173 -10.21 -12.82 -2.97
CA ILE A 173 -10.11 -14.25 -2.64
C ILE A 173 -9.16 -14.47 -1.45
N GLY A 174 -8.00 -13.80 -1.46
CA GLY A 174 -7.04 -13.83 -0.36
C GLY A 174 -7.65 -13.37 0.97
N MET A 175 -8.43 -12.28 0.97
CA MET A 175 -9.13 -11.77 2.15
C MET A 175 -10.11 -12.79 2.70
N PHE A 176 -10.98 -13.35 1.86
CA PHE A 176 -11.94 -14.38 2.30
C PHE A 176 -11.22 -15.62 2.84
N ALA A 177 -10.11 -16.02 2.22
CA ALA A 177 -9.28 -17.10 2.72
C ALA A 177 -8.70 -16.78 4.12
N MET A 178 -8.20 -15.56 4.34
CA MET A 178 -7.70 -15.13 5.65
C MET A 178 -8.77 -15.16 6.74
N VAL A 179 -10.01 -14.74 6.42
CA VAL A 179 -11.16 -14.82 7.33
C VAL A 179 -11.52 -16.27 7.63
N ARG A 180 -11.50 -17.15 6.62
CA ARG A 180 -11.86 -18.56 6.76
C ARG A 180 -10.82 -19.40 7.52
N TRP A 181 -9.53 -19.04 7.41
CA TRP A 181 -8.40 -19.78 7.96
C TRP A 181 -7.44 -18.87 8.72
N CYS A 182 -7.93 -18.23 9.79
CA CYS A 182 -7.17 -17.26 10.59
C CYS A 182 -5.79 -17.76 11.11
N GLN A 183 -5.65 -19.07 11.35
CA GLN A 183 -4.39 -19.67 11.80
C GLN A 183 -3.31 -19.73 10.70
N ARG A 184 -3.68 -19.49 9.44
CA ARG A 184 -2.80 -19.59 8.27
C ARG A 184 -2.59 -18.25 7.57
N ILE A 185 -2.98 -17.13 8.18
CA ILE A 185 -2.93 -15.78 7.56
C ILE A 185 -1.58 -15.47 6.93
N GLN A 186 -0.45 -15.75 7.61
CA GLN A 186 0.88 -15.50 7.04
C GLN A 186 1.11 -16.24 5.71
N ARG A 187 0.74 -17.53 5.65
CA ARG A 187 0.92 -18.35 4.44
C ARG A 187 -0.01 -17.90 3.34
N ILE A 188 -1.26 -17.55 3.69
CA ILE A 188 -2.24 -17.04 2.74
C ILE A 188 -1.74 -15.72 2.13
N ALA A 189 -1.25 -14.79 2.96
CA ALA A 189 -0.70 -13.52 2.49
C ALA A 189 0.47 -13.71 1.50
N LEU A 190 1.39 -14.63 1.84
CA LEU A 190 2.52 -14.96 0.98
C LEU A 190 2.06 -15.54 -0.36
N ILE A 191 1.13 -16.51 -0.34
CA ILE A 191 0.57 -17.12 -1.55
C ILE A 191 -0.17 -16.07 -2.38
N THR A 192 -0.98 -15.21 -1.76
CA THR A 192 -1.70 -14.13 -2.45
C THR A 192 -0.72 -13.21 -3.18
N LEU A 193 0.35 -12.76 -2.53
CA LEU A 193 1.37 -11.92 -3.18
C LEU A 193 2.10 -12.65 -4.32
N ALA A 194 2.43 -13.94 -4.14
CA ALA A 194 3.06 -14.73 -5.18
C ALA A 194 2.14 -14.89 -6.41
N VAL A 195 0.84 -15.09 -6.19
CA VAL A 195 -0.16 -15.17 -7.27
C VAL A 195 -0.33 -13.82 -7.97
N VAL A 196 -0.32 -12.70 -7.24
CA VAL A 196 -0.32 -11.35 -7.84
C VAL A 196 0.91 -11.13 -8.72
N LEU A 197 2.11 -11.49 -8.24
CA LEU A 197 3.34 -11.36 -9.03
C LEU A 197 3.28 -12.22 -10.29
N MET A 198 2.88 -13.49 -10.15
CA MET A 198 2.70 -14.39 -11.29
C MET A 198 1.67 -13.83 -12.29
N TYR A 199 0.57 -13.26 -11.81
CA TYR A 199 -0.43 -12.62 -12.66
C TYR A 199 0.15 -11.48 -13.48
N ILE A 200 0.86 -10.54 -12.84
CA ILE A 200 1.51 -9.39 -13.51
C ILE A 200 2.47 -9.88 -14.59
N VAL A 201 3.31 -10.86 -14.27
CA VAL A 201 4.30 -11.43 -15.21
C VAL A 201 3.62 -12.07 -16.41
N LEU A 202 2.65 -12.96 -16.18
CA LEU A 202 1.94 -13.64 -17.26
C LEU A 202 1.16 -12.66 -18.13
N ARG A 203 0.54 -11.65 -17.53
CA ARG A 203 -0.21 -10.62 -18.24
C ARG A 203 0.70 -9.77 -19.11
N GLY A 204 1.85 -9.34 -18.59
CA GLY A 204 2.86 -8.61 -19.36
C GLY A 204 3.39 -9.40 -20.55
N MET A 205 3.65 -10.71 -20.39
CA MET A 205 4.11 -11.57 -21.48
C MET A 205 3.06 -11.82 -22.58
N LEU A 206 1.76 -11.71 -22.25
CA LEU A 206 0.68 -11.89 -23.22
C LEU A 206 0.32 -10.60 -23.97
N LEU A 207 0.69 -9.44 -23.43
CA LEU A 207 0.45 -8.12 -24.02
C LEU A 207 1.65 -7.58 -24.81
N SER A 208 2.85 -8.10 -24.57
CA SER A 208 4.09 -7.82 -25.33
C SER A 208 4.14 -8.57 -26.66
#